data_AF-A0A8T0DSE2-F1
#
_entry.id   AF-A0A8T0DSE2-F1
#
_cell.length_a   1.000
_cell.length_b   1.000
_cell.length_c   1.000
_cell.angle_alpha   90.00
_cell.angle_beta   90.00
_cell.angle_gamma   90.00
#
_symmetry.space_group_name_H-M   'P 1'
#
loop_
_entity.id
_entity.type
_entity.pdbx_description
1 polymer ?
#
loop_
_entity_poly.entity_id
_entity_poly.type
_entity_poly.pdbx_seq_one_letter_code
_entity_poly.pdbx_strand_id
1 'polypeptide(L)'
;MEIPFDSQMVRTRNRVLVRGITTPGRASLFALCCAGSGLGALYFLVNPLVAGLAAANMFLYTGVYTPLKQISQANTWIGALVGAVPPLMGWAAATGEVHSGSLILASLLYVWQFPHFMALSWNLRSEYAKAGYMMTAALEPTVCKHVAFRYAIASSLVCLAGAGCSAISLGPWAGCALGLTCLPPNIGLIYYAWQFVRSRPDEGSSAAARKLFRATLIHLPVVMTAALVGTYFCSLTGQY
;
A
#
# COMPACT_ATOMS: atom_id res chain seq x y z
N MET A 1 12.35 14.74 -14.52
CA MET A 1 12.00 15.13 -13.14
C MET A 1 12.78 14.31 -12.11
N GLU A 2 12.73 12.98 -12.12
CA GLU A 2 13.38 12.16 -11.08
C GLU A 2 14.88 11.88 -11.28
N ILE A 3 15.38 11.96 -12.52
CA ILE A 3 16.77 11.65 -12.90
C ILE A 3 17.85 12.22 -11.97
N PRO A 4 17.86 13.53 -11.62
CA PRO A 4 18.92 14.11 -10.78
C PRO A 4 18.88 13.65 -9.33
N PHE A 5 17.74 13.14 -8.85
CA PHE A 5 17.60 12.60 -7.50
C PHE A 5 17.93 11.11 -7.47
N ASP A 6 17.50 10.38 -8.49
CA ASP A 6 17.81 8.96 -8.64
C ASP A 6 19.31 8.70 -8.84
N SER A 7 20.04 9.62 -9.47
CA SER A 7 21.50 9.51 -9.61
C SER A 7 22.24 9.51 -8.27
N GLN A 8 21.62 10.04 -7.21
CA GLN A 8 22.23 10.21 -5.90
C GLN A 8 22.03 9.00 -4.97
N MET A 9 21.12 8.07 -5.30
CA MET A 9 20.87 6.89 -4.46
C MET A 9 21.54 5.65 -5.04
N VAL A 10 22.20 4.85 -4.19
CA VAL A 10 22.85 3.59 -4.58
C VAL A 10 21.92 2.65 -5.33
N ARG A 11 20.65 2.59 -4.88
CA ARG A 11 19.62 1.73 -5.46
C ARG A 11 19.15 2.17 -6.85
N THR A 12 19.13 3.49 -7.13
CA THR A 12 18.47 4.03 -8.34
C THR A 12 19.43 4.64 -9.35
N ARG A 13 20.70 4.84 -9.00
CA ARG A 13 21.74 5.38 -9.90
C ARG A 13 21.97 4.56 -11.18
N ASN A 14 21.63 3.27 -11.16
CA ASN A 14 21.79 2.37 -12.30
C ASN A 14 20.56 2.29 -13.21
N ARG A 15 19.52 3.10 -12.97
CA ARG A 15 18.31 3.13 -13.82
C ARG A 15 18.63 3.59 -15.24
N VAL A 16 17.89 3.06 -16.22
CA VAL A 16 18.11 3.26 -17.67
C VAL A 16 18.21 4.74 -18.05
N LEU A 17 17.30 5.57 -17.52
CA LEU A 17 17.28 7.02 -17.79
C LEU A 17 18.42 7.78 -17.09
N VAL A 18 18.86 7.33 -15.91
CA VAL A 18 19.99 7.93 -15.19
C VAL A 18 21.30 7.67 -15.92
N ARG A 19 21.44 6.46 -16.49
CA ARG A 19 22.61 6.06 -17.26
C ARG A 19 22.65 6.65 -18.68
N GLY A 20 21.61 7.35 -19.12
CA GLY A 20 21.53 7.90 -20.48
C GLY A 20 21.41 6.84 -21.58
N ILE A 21 21.02 5.60 -21.25
CA ILE A 21 20.86 4.51 -22.25
C ILE A 21 19.72 4.83 -23.23
N THR A 22 18.72 5.58 -22.79
CA THR A 22 17.63 6.09 -23.63
C THR A 22 17.37 7.57 -23.31
N THR A 23 16.82 8.31 -24.27
CA THR A 23 16.47 9.72 -24.07
C THR A 23 15.12 9.86 -23.35
N PRO A 24 14.91 10.94 -22.57
CA PRO A 24 13.62 11.20 -21.94
C PRO A 24 12.45 11.21 -22.94
N GLY A 25 12.63 11.78 -24.14
CA GLY A 25 11.59 11.80 -25.17
C GLY A 25 11.18 10.41 -25.64
N ARG A 26 12.14 9.50 -25.89
CA ARG A 26 11.85 8.11 -26.28
C ARG A 26 11.13 7.35 -25.16
N ALA A 27 11.57 7.54 -23.93
CA ALA A 27 10.92 6.93 -22.77
C ALA A 27 9.49 7.46 -22.56
N SER A 28 9.26 8.76 -22.75
CA SER A 28 7.94 9.37 -22.68
C SER A 28 7.00 8.85 -23.78
N LEU A 29 7.49 8.72 -25.02
CA LEU A 29 6.70 8.14 -26.11
C LEU A 29 6.30 6.69 -25.78
N PHE A 30 7.26 5.87 -25.33
CA PHE A 30 6.97 4.50 -24.92
C PHE A 30 5.93 4.46 -23.80
N ALA A 31 6.08 5.30 -22.78
CA ALA A 31 5.12 5.40 -21.67
C ALA A 31 3.71 5.80 -22.15
N LEU A 32 3.60 6.76 -23.09
CA LEU A 32 2.32 7.17 -23.67
C LEU A 32 1.68 6.04 -24.50
N CYS A 33 2.46 5.31 -25.29
CA CYS A 33 1.96 4.15 -26.03
C CYS A 33 1.44 3.07 -25.07
N CYS A 34 2.18 2.73 -24.01
CA CYS A 34 1.75 1.77 -23.00
C CYS A 34 0.52 2.25 -22.22
N ALA A 35 0.44 3.54 -21.89
CA ALA A 35 -0.70 4.12 -21.22
C ALA A 35 -1.96 4.06 -22.10
N GLY A 36 -1.84 4.46 -23.37
CA GLY A 36 -2.94 4.42 -24.33
C GLY A 36 -3.43 2.99 -24.61
N SER A 37 -2.51 2.05 -24.86
CA SER A 37 -2.87 0.65 -25.12
C SER A 37 -3.44 -0.03 -23.88
N GLY A 38 -2.87 0.22 -22.70
CA GLY A 38 -3.37 -0.33 -21.43
C GLY A 38 -4.75 0.19 -21.05
N LEU A 39 -4.98 1.51 -21.16
CA LEU A 39 -6.31 2.09 -20.91
C LEU A 39 -7.33 1.63 -21.94
N GLY A 40 -6.95 1.54 -23.22
CA GLY A 40 -7.80 0.98 -24.27
C GLY A 40 -8.18 -0.48 -23.97
N ALA A 41 -7.22 -1.32 -23.60
CA ALA A 41 -7.47 -2.70 -23.22
C ALA A 41 -8.44 -2.80 -22.02
N LEU A 42 -8.25 -1.99 -20.98
CA LEU A 42 -9.18 -1.98 -19.83
C LEU A 42 -10.59 -1.53 -20.23
N TYR A 43 -10.71 -0.52 -21.10
CA TYR A 43 -12.00 -0.01 -21.53
C TYR A 43 -12.78 -1.03 -22.38
N PHE A 44 -12.12 -1.65 -23.36
CA PHE A 44 -12.76 -2.56 -24.30
C PHE A 44 -12.86 -4.01 -23.81
N LEU A 45 -11.91 -4.49 -23.01
CA LEU A 45 -11.83 -5.89 -22.59
C LEU A 45 -12.26 -6.15 -21.13
N VAL A 46 -12.40 -5.10 -20.31
CA VAL A 46 -12.80 -5.23 -18.89
C VAL A 46 -14.09 -4.48 -18.63
N ASN A 47 -14.02 -3.15 -18.45
CA ASN A 47 -15.17 -2.25 -18.41
C ASN A 47 -14.72 -0.77 -18.29
N PRO A 48 -15.60 0.19 -18.63
CA PRO A 48 -15.31 1.62 -18.52
C PRO A 48 -14.97 2.10 -17.10
N LEU A 49 -15.55 1.50 -16.07
CA LEU A 49 -15.31 1.87 -14.67
C LEU A 49 -13.84 1.60 -14.28
N VAL A 50 -13.32 0.42 -14.57
CA VAL A 50 -11.92 0.05 -14.32
C VAL A 50 -10.97 0.92 -15.14
N ALA A 51 -11.30 1.21 -16.40
CA ALA A 51 -10.52 2.11 -17.22
C ALA A 51 -10.46 3.54 -16.64
N GLY A 52 -11.59 4.06 -16.15
CA GLY A 52 -11.66 5.36 -15.47
C GLY A 52 -10.84 5.39 -14.18
N LEU A 53 -10.94 4.36 -13.35
CA LEU A 53 -10.13 4.22 -12.14
C LEU A 53 -8.63 4.14 -12.47
N ALA A 54 -8.25 3.40 -13.52
CA ALA A 54 -6.86 3.31 -13.97
C ALA A 54 -6.31 4.66 -14.46
N ALA A 55 -7.09 5.39 -15.27
CA ALA A 55 -6.70 6.71 -15.76
C ALA A 55 -6.53 7.71 -14.61
N ALA A 56 -7.48 7.74 -13.68
CA ALA A 56 -7.41 8.58 -12.49
C ALA A 56 -6.19 8.21 -11.61
N ASN A 57 -5.92 6.92 -11.40
CA ASN A 57 -4.79 6.46 -10.62
C ASN A 57 -3.44 6.77 -11.28
N MET A 58 -3.38 6.68 -12.61
CA MET A 58 -2.20 7.05 -13.39
C MET A 58 -1.88 8.53 -13.20
N PHE A 59 -2.88 9.41 -13.33
CA PHE A 59 -2.73 10.84 -13.05
C PHE A 59 -2.32 11.11 -11.60
N LEU A 60 -2.97 10.45 -10.63
CA LEU A 60 -2.64 10.56 -9.21
C LEU A 60 -1.19 10.16 -8.94
N TYR A 61 -0.70 9.08 -9.57
CA TYR A 61 0.67 8.61 -9.39
C TYR A 61 1.71 9.51 -10.05
N THR A 62 1.57 9.79 -11.35
CA THR A 62 2.60 10.51 -12.12
C THR A 62 2.51 12.02 -11.92
N GLY A 63 1.29 12.57 -11.86
CA GLY A 63 1.04 14.00 -11.78
C GLY A 63 1.05 14.56 -10.36
N VAL A 64 0.66 13.76 -9.36
CA VAL A 64 0.50 14.26 -7.98
C VAL A 64 1.53 13.64 -7.04
N TYR A 65 1.54 12.32 -6.89
CA TYR A 65 2.43 11.61 -5.95
C TYR A 65 3.91 11.78 -6.30
N THR A 66 4.29 11.60 -7.57
CA THR A 66 5.68 11.69 -8.02
C THR A 66 6.36 13.01 -7.64
N PRO A 67 5.81 14.20 -7.98
CA PRO A 67 6.38 15.47 -7.55
C PRO A 67 6.28 15.69 -6.03
N LEU A 68 5.21 15.24 -5.38
CA LEU A 68 5.04 15.39 -3.93
C LEU A 68 6.18 14.79 -3.12
N LYS A 69 6.82 13.70 -3.59
CA LYS A 69 7.98 13.11 -2.92
C LYS A 69 9.12 14.11 -2.64
N GLN A 70 9.22 15.15 -3.46
CA GLN A 70 10.24 16.20 -3.35
C GLN A 70 9.74 17.46 -2.63
N ILE A 71 8.42 17.62 -2.50
CA ILE A 71 7.80 18.86 -2.02
C ILE A 71 7.29 18.72 -0.58
N SER A 72 6.72 17.57 -0.21
CA SER A 72 6.04 17.41 1.07
C SER A 72 6.09 15.97 1.59
N GLN A 73 6.15 15.84 2.92
CA GLN A 73 5.98 14.55 3.61
C GLN A 73 4.60 13.90 3.40
N ALA A 74 3.62 14.69 2.96
CA ALA A 74 2.30 14.20 2.56
C ALA A 74 2.35 13.18 1.40
N ASN A 75 3.50 13.07 0.70
CA ASN A 75 3.71 12.07 -0.35
C ASN A 75 3.36 10.64 0.11
N THR A 76 3.59 10.29 1.38
CA THR A 76 3.29 8.94 1.88
C THR A 76 1.79 8.66 1.88
N TRP A 77 0.97 9.65 2.25
CA TRP A 77 -0.50 9.52 2.27
C TRP A 77 -1.09 9.47 0.87
N ILE A 78 -0.61 10.34 -0.03
CA ILE A 78 -1.06 10.32 -1.44
C ILE A 78 -0.58 9.05 -2.15
N GLY A 79 0.64 8.59 -1.87
CA GLY A 79 1.14 7.31 -2.35
C GLY A 79 0.31 6.12 -1.84
N ALA A 80 -0.15 6.20 -0.59
CA ALA A 80 -1.04 5.19 -0.03
C ALA A 80 -2.39 5.13 -0.75
N LEU A 81 -2.95 6.28 -1.16
CA LEU A 81 -4.15 6.32 -2.00
C LEU A 81 -3.90 5.62 -3.34
N VAL A 82 -2.76 5.87 -3.99
CA VAL A 82 -2.42 5.18 -5.25
C VAL A 82 -2.41 3.67 -5.09
N GLY A 83 -1.85 3.17 -3.98
CA GLY A 83 -1.81 1.73 -3.69
C GLY A 83 -3.16 1.13 -3.25
N ALA A 84 -4.14 1.96 -2.86
CA ALA A 84 -5.48 1.53 -2.47
C ALA A 84 -6.45 1.37 -3.65
N VAL A 85 -6.18 2.01 -4.78
CA VAL A 85 -7.01 1.91 -5.99
C VAL A 85 -6.97 0.53 -6.68
N PRO A 86 -5.82 -0.17 -6.80
CA PRO A 86 -5.77 -1.47 -7.49
C PRO A 86 -6.73 -2.54 -6.94
N PRO A 87 -6.95 -2.68 -5.61
CA PRO A 87 -8.01 -3.53 -5.10
C PRO A 87 -9.42 -3.17 -5.58
N LEU A 88 -9.75 -1.87 -5.68
CA LEU A 88 -11.02 -1.41 -6.23
C LEU A 88 -11.15 -1.81 -7.71
N MET A 89 -10.07 -1.63 -8.47
CA MET A 89 -10.02 -2.02 -9.88
C MET A 89 -10.20 -3.54 -10.04
N GLY A 90 -9.55 -4.35 -9.21
CA GLY A 90 -9.68 -5.81 -9.24
C GLY A 90 -11.10 -6.26 -8.93
N TRP A 91 -11.75 -5.64 -7.95
CA TRP A 91 -13.15 -5.93 -7.61
C TRP A 91 -14.09 -5.51 -8.73
N ALA A 92 -13.99 -4.27 -9.21
CA ALA A 92 -14.81 -3.74 -10.30
C ALA A 92 -14.59 -4.49 -11.63
N ALA A 93 -13.42 -5.10 -11.84
CA ALA A 93 -13.17 -5.96 -12.99
C ALA A 93 -13.98 -7.26 -12.91
N ALA A 94 -14.18 -7.80 -11.71
CA ALA A 94 -14.94 -9.03 -11.49
C ALA A 94 -16.46 -8.80 -11.40
N THR A 95 -16.90 -7.69 -10.79
CA THR A 95 -18.33 -7.45 -10.51
C THR A 95 -18.98 -6.36 -11.36
N GLY A 96 -18.19 -5.54 -12.06
CA GLY A 96 -18.69 -4.37 -12.81
C GLY A 96 -19.04 -3.15 -11.94
N GLU A 97 -18.95 -3.25 -10.61
CA GLU A 97 -19.39 -2.22 -9.67
C GLU A 97 -18.44 -2.07 -8.46
N VAL A 98 -18.55 -0.94 -7.74
CA VAL A 98 -17.84 -0.70 -6.47
C VAL A 98 -18.81 -0.91 -5.31
N HIS A 99 -18.54 -1.93 -4.48
CA HIS A 99 -19.33 -2.22 -3.28
C HIS A 99 -18.51 -2.00 -2.00
N SER A 100 -19.20 -2.09 -0.86
CA SER A 100 -18.59 -1.99 0.48
C SER A 100 -17.39 -2.93 0.67
N GLY A 101 -17.45 -4.17 0.16
CA GLY A 101 -16.33 -5.12 0.22
C GLY A 101 -15.06 -4.61 -0.46
N SER A 102 -15.19 -4.00 -1.64
CA SER A 102 -14.07 -3.40 -2.36
C SER A 102 -13.46 -2.22 -1.59
N LEU A 103 -14.30 -1.40 -0.95
CA LEU A 103 -13.87 -0.27 -0.13
C LEU A 103 -13.13 -0.72 1.14
N ILE A 104 -13.56 -1.81 1.76
CA ILE A 104 -12.86 -2.41 2.92
C ILE A 104 -11.49 -2.92 2.49
N LEU A 105 -11.40 -3.61 1.36
CA LEU A 105 -10.12 -4.11 0.84
C LEU A 105 -9.18 -2.96 0.47
N ALA A 106 -9.69 -1.94 -0.21
CA ALA A 106 -8.93 -0.73 -0.52
C ALA A 106 -8.46 0.00 0.75
N SER A 107 -9.35 0.13 1.74
CA SER A 107 -9.03 0.73 3.05
C SER A 107 -7.95 -0.05 3.76
N LEU A 108 -7.99 -1.39 3.72
CA LEU A 108 -6.98 -2.24 4.33
C LEU A 108 -5.62 -2.02 3.66
N LEU A 109 -5.55 -2.00 2.33
CA LEU A 109 -4.32 -1.73 1.60
C LEU A 109 -3.80 -0.32 1.88
N TYR A 110 -4.70 0.68 1.99
CA TYR A 110 -4.34 2.05 2.35
C TYR A 110 -3.67 2.09 3.73
N VAL A 111 -4.32 1.55 4.77
CA VAL A 111 -3.83 1.67 6.14
C VAL A 111 -2.61 0.79 6.42
N TRP A 112 -2.55 -0.40 5.81
CA TRP A 112 -1.44 -1.34 6.01
C TRP A 112 -0.10 -0.80 5.45
N GLN A 113 -0.15 0.05 4.43
CA GLN A 113 1.06 0.62 3.83
C GLN A 113 1.85 1.53 4.78
N PHE A 114 1.20 2.15 5.76
CA PHE A 114 1.87 3.07 6.68
C PHE A 114 2.90 2.36 7.60
N PRO A 115 2.55 1.31 8.38
CA PRO A 115 3.57 0.59 9.15
C PRO A 115 4.66 0.00 8.26
N HIS A 116 4.33 -0.44 7.05
CA HIS A 116 5.30 -0.94 6.08
C HIS A 116 6.29 0.12 5.61
N PHE A 117 5.78 1.24 5.09
CA PHE A 117 6.60 2.30 4.49
C PHE A 117 7.35 3.11 5.54
N MET A 118 6.75 3.37 6.70
CA MET A 118 7.44 4.06 7.81
C MET A 118 8.62 3.22 8.34
N ALA A 119 8.45 1.89 8.42
CA ALA A 119 9.53 0.98 8.79
C ALA A 119 10.65 0.90 7.73
N LEU A 120 10.28 0.87 6.44
CA LEU A 120 11.24 0.84 5.33
C LEU A 120 12.04 2.14 5.26
N SER A 121 11.33 3.28 5.22
CA SER A 121 11.94 4.61 5.09
C SER A 121 12.83 4.95 6.28
N TRP A 122 12.57 4.38 7.47
CA TRP A 122 13.45 4.56 8.64
C TRP A 122 14.90 4.17 8.37
N ASN A 123 15.14 3.00 7.77
CA ASN A 123 16.49 2.50 7.51
C ASN A 123 17.14 3.20 6.30
N LEU A 124 16.34 3.81 5.42
CA LEU A 124 16.80 4.49 4.21
C LEU A 124 16.79 6.03 4.34
N ARG A 125 16.45 6.56 5.52
CA ARG A 125 16.20 8.00 5.72
C ARG A 125 17.38 8.89 5.35
N SER A 126 18.62 8.42 5.58
CA SER A 126 19.83 9.17 5.24
C SER A 126 20.06 9.24 3.74
N GLU A 127 19.76 8.17 2.99
CA GLU A 127 19.84 8.17 1.53
C GLU A 127 18.73 9.04 0.92
N TYR A 128 17.51 8.94 1.45
CA TYR A 128 16.40 9.79 1.01
C TYR A 128 16.69 11.28 1.23
N ALA A 129 17.18 11.65 2.42
CA ALA A 129 17.52 13.02 2.73
C ALA A 129 18.65 13.55 1.84
N LYS A 130 19.71 12.75 1.60
CA LYS A 130 20.79 13.12 0.67
C LYS A 130 20.27 13.35 -0.74
N ALA A 131 19.38 12.49 -1.21
CA ALA A 131 18.73 12.61 -2.51
C ALA A 131 17.55 13.60 -2.51
N GLY A 132 17.42 14.51 -1.54
CA GLY A 132 16.42 15.59 -1.56
C GLY A 132 14.96 15.16 -1.39
N TYR A 133 14.68 13.94 -0.94
CA TYR A 133 13.31 13.46 -0.71
C TYR A 133 12.77 13.84 0.66
N MET A 134 11.52 14.32 0.69
CA MET A 134 10.84 14.80 1.89
C MET A 134 10.11 13.66 2.61
N MET A 135 10.86 12.74 3.21
CA MET A 135 10.29 11.57 3.92
C MET A 135 10.03 11.87 5.39
N THR A 136 8.87 11.45 5.92
CA THR A 136 8.52 11.62 7.35
C THR A 136 9.58 11.02 8.28
N ALA A 137 10.19 9.90 7.91
CA ALA A 137 11.26 9.27 8.69
C ALA A 137 12.53 10.14 8.83
N ALA A 138 12.79 11.05 7.89
CA ALA A 138 13.93 11.96 7.94
C ALA A 138 13.56 13.30 8.60
N LEU A 139 12.39 13.85 8.27
CA LEU A 139 11.93 15.16 8.75
C LEU A 139 11.41 15.10 10.19
N GLU A 140 10.56 14.11 10.48
CA GLU A 140 9.89 13.98 11.77
C GLU A 140 9.92 12.52 12.26
N PRO A 141 11.08 12.04 12.76
CA PRO A 141 11.27 10.64 13.14
C PRO A 141 10.26 10.15 14.21
N THR A 142 9.89 11.02 15.15
CA THR A 142 8.88 10.70 16.17
C THR A 142 7.50 10.49 15.53
N VAL A 143 7.11 11.35 14.59
CA VAL A 143 5.83 11.20 13.87
C VAL A 143 5.83 9.94 13.02
N CYS A 144 6.92 9.62 12.34
CA CYS A 144 7.08 8.36 11.59
C CYS A 144 6.74 7.13 12.44
N LYS A 145 7.28 7.03 13.66
CA LYS A 145 7.00 5.93 14.59
C LYS A 145 5.53 5.88 15.02
N HIS A 146 4.96 7.03 15.39
CA HIS A 146 3.58 7.10 15.85
C HIS A 146 2.56 6.84 14.73
N VAL A 147 2.84 7.29 13.51
CA VAL A 147 2.02 6.99 12.32
C VAL A 147 2.04 5.48 12.06
N ALA A 148 3.22 4.84 12.07
CA ALA A 148 3.31 3.38 11.92
C ALA A 148 2.43 2.64 12.95
N PHE A 149 2.46 3.06 14.21
CA PHE A 149 1.67 2.44 15.28
C PHE A 149 0.16 2.69 15.16
N ARG A 150 -0.25 3.94 14.93
CA ARG A 150 -1.67 4.31 14.75
C ARG A 150 -2.30 3.54 13.57
N TYR A 151 -1.57 3.41 12.47
CA TYR A 151 -2.07 2.70 11.30
C TYR A 151 -1.98 1.17 11.40
N ALA A 152 -1.10 0.63 12.25
CA ALA A 152 -1.16 -0.79 12.64
C ALA A 152 -2.46 -1.11 13.39
N ILE A 153 -2.88 -0.23 14.30
CA ILE A 153 -4.18 -0.33 14.97
C ILE A 153 -5.32 -0.15 13.96
N ALA A 154 -5.24 0.87 13.09
CA ALA A 154 -6.26 1.09 12.06
C ALA A 154 -6.42 -0.12 11.13
N SER A 155 -5.32 -0.79 10.75
CA SER A 155 -5.36 -2.04 9.97
C SER A 155 -6.17 -3.14 10.67
N SER A 156 -6.04 -3.25 11.99
CA SER A 156 -6.81 -4.20 12.79
C SER A 156 -8.30 -3.83 12.85
N LEU A 157 -8.62 -2.53 12.98
CA LEU A 157 -10.00 -2.04 12.94
C LEU A 157 -10.66 -2.28 11.57
N VAL A 158 -9.92 -2.10 10.47
CA VAL A 158 -10.43 -2.40 9.12
C VAL A 158 -10.65 -3.90 8.96
N CYS A 159 -9.77 -4.77 9.47
CA CYS A 159 -10.01 -6.22 9.48
C CYS A 159 -11.27 -6.57 10.27
N LEU A 160 -11.48 -5.94 11.43
CA LEU A 160 -12.69 -6.14 12.24
C LEU A 160 -13.96 -5.65 11.53
N ALA A 161 -13.89 -4.50 10.85
CA ALA A 161 -14.99 -4.01 10.02
C ALA A 161 -15.30 -5.01 8.87
N GLY A 162 -14.26 -5.56 8.23
CA GLY A 162 -14.41 -6.64 7.25
C GLY A 162 -15.09 -7.88 7.82
N ALA A 163 -14.68 -8.32 9.01
CA ALA A 163 -15.33 -9.42 9.73
C ALA A 163 -16.80 -9.11 10.05
N GLY A 164 -17.13 -7.89 10.47
CA GLY A 164 -18.52 -7.47 10.72
C GLY A 164 -19.36 -7.45 9.44
N CYS A 165 -18.83 -6.95 8.33
CA CYS A 165 -19.51 -6.99 7.04
C CYS A 165 -19.75 -8.43 6.58
N SER A 166 -18.74 -9.31 6.70
CA SER A 166 -18.90 -10.75 6.42
C SER A 166 -19.95 -11.41 7.33
N ALA A 167 -20.06 -11.01 8.60
CA ALA A 167 -21.08 -11.52 9.51
C ALA A 167 -22.50 -11.19 9.02
N ILE A 168 -22.69 -9.99 8.47
CA ILE A 168 -23.98 -9.51 7.98
C ILE A 168 -24.32 -10.16 6.63
N SER A 169 -23.34 -10.29 5.73
CA SER A 169 -23.60 -10.75 4.36
C SER A 169 -23.52 -12.26 4.16
N LEU A 170 -22.74 -12.98 4.99
CA LEU A 170 -22.47 -14.41 4.86
C LEU A 170 -22.80 -15.20 6.15
N GLY A 171 -23.40 -14.52 7.13
CA GLY A 171 -23.79 -15.08 8.42
C GLY A 171 -22.71 -14.99 9.51
N PRO A 172 -23.10 -15.15 10.80
CA PRO A 172 -22.23 -14.89 11.95
C PRO A 172 -20.94 -15.71 11.96
N TRP A 173 -20.99 -16.96 11.49
CA TRP A 173 -19.83 -17.84 11.43
C TRP A 173 -18.75 -17.32 10.49
N ALA A 174 -19.12 -16.74 9.34
CA ALA A 174 -18.18 -16.16 8.39
C ALA A 174 -17.41 -14.99 9.02
N GLY A 175 -18.13 -14.12 9.74
CA GLY A 175 -17.54 -13.01 10.47
C GLY A 175 -16.62 -13.46 11.61
N CYS A 176 -17.06 -14.43 12.41
CA CYS A 176 -16.23 -15.01 13.48
C CYS A 176 -14.96 -15.67 12.93
N ALA A 177 -15.07 -16.47 11.87
CA ALA A 177 -13.92 -17.11 11.24
C ALA A 177 -12.91 -16.08 10.73
N LEU A 178 -13.36 -15.05 10.01
CA LEU A 178 -12.49 -13.99 9.50
C LEU A 178 -11.86 -13.18 10.64
N GLY A 179 -12.65 -12.80 11.64
CA GLY A 179 -12.18 -12.08 12.82
C GLY A 179 -11.10 -12.85 13.58
N LEU A 180 -11.37 -14.11 13.94
CA LEU A 180 -10.44 -14.95 14.70
C LEU A 180 -9.15 -15.25 13.92
N THR A 181 -9.24 -15.51 12.61
CA THR A 181 -8.05 -15.77 11.78
C THR A 181 -7.19 -14.53 11.56
N CYS A 182 -7.80 -13.33 11.53
CA CYS A 182 -7.06 -12.07 11.40
C CYS A 182 -6.48 -11.57 12.73
N LEU A 183 -6.91 -12.08 13.89
CA LEU A 183 -6.42 -11.62 15.20
C LEU A 183 -4.91 -11.83 15.39
N PRO A 184 -4.34 -13.04 15.22
CA PRO A 184 -2.91 -13.25 15.44
C PRO A 184 -1.98 -12.35 14.60
N PRO A 185 -2.14 -12.20 13.27
CA PRO A 185 -1.27 -11.32 12.49
C PRO A 185 -1.45 -9.85 12.90
N ASN A 186 -2.67 -9.41 13.22
CA ASN A 186 -2.95 -8.03 13.68
C ASN A 186 -2.29 -7.72 15.03
N ILE A 187 -2.39 -8.64 16.00
CA ILE A 187 -1.70 -8.52 17.29
C ILE A 187 -0.18 -8.44 17.07
N GLY A 188 0.36 -9.30 16.21
CA GLY A 188 1.79 -9.27 15.85
C GLY A 188 2.20 -7.93 15.24
N LEU A 189 1.43 -7.40 14.29
CA LEU A 189 1.69 -6.11 13.65
C LEU A 189 1.69 -4.96 14.68
N ILE A 190 0.67 -4.89 15.55
CA ILE A 190 0.58 -3.89 16.61
C ILE A 190 1.76 -4.02 17.58
N TYR A 191 2.12 -5.25 17.98
CA TYR A 191 3.23 -5.51 18.88
C TYR A 191 4.56 -5.01 18.32
N TYR A 192 4.87 -5.32 17.06
CA TYR A 192 6.10 -4.84 16.43
C TYR A 192 6.09 -3.33 16.20
N ALA A 193 4.93 -2.73 15.90
CA ALA A 193 4.80 -1.28 15.76
C ALA A 193 4.97 -0.57 17.11
N TRP A 194 4.47 -1.15 18.20
CA TRP A 194 4.69 -0.67 19.55
C TRP A 194 6.16 -0.77 19.97
N GLN A 195 6.82 -1.89 19.67
CA GLN A 195 8.26 -2.02 19.89
C GLN A 195 9.05 -0.94 19.12
N PHE A 196 8.64 -0.64 17.89
CA PHE A 196 9.27 0.42 17.11
C PHE A 196 9.09 1.80 17.75
N VAL A 197 7.91 2.12 18.29
CA VAL A 197 7.69 3.36 19.06
C VAL A 197 8.57 3.42 20.32
N ARG A 198 8.67 2.32 21.07
CA ARG A 198 9.46 2.28 22.33
C ARG A 198 10.98 2.17 22.13
N SER A 199 11.44 1.82 20.94
CA SER A 199 12.86 1.71 20.66
C SER A 199 13.59 3.04 20.84
N ARG A 200 14.76 2.99 21.49
CA ARG A 200 15.62 4.17 21.68
C ARG A 200 16.11 4.71 20.33
N PRO A 201 16.29 6.03 20.18
CA PRO A 201 16.75 6.65 18.95
C PRO A 201 18.23 6.37 18.68
N ASP A 202 18.53 5.14 18.25
CA ASP A 202 19.87 4.63 17.89
C ASP A 202 19.74 3.32 17.07
N GLU A 203 20.73 2.42 17.16
CA GLU A 203 20.72 1.10 16.51
C GLU A 203 19.48 0.27 16.87
N GLY A 204 18.93 0.44 18.08
CA GLY A 204 17.72 -0.24 18.53
C GLY A 204 16.50 0.09 17.68
N SER A 205 16.38 1.34 17.21
CA SER A 205 15.30 1.76 16.30
C SER A 205 15.41 1.11 14.93
N SER A 206 16.62 0.98 14.39
CA SER A 206 16.84 0.39 13.07
C SER A 206 16.51 -1.12 13.08
N ALA A 207 16.89 -1.83 14.17
CA ALA A 207 16.51 -3.24 14.35
C ALA A 207 14.99 -3.42 14.50
N ALA A 208 14.33 -2.59 15.31
CA ALA A 208 12.88 -2.63 15.50
C ALA A 208 12.13 -2.33 14.19
N ALA A 209 12.57 -1.33 13.42
CA ALA A 209 12.02 -1.02 12.11
C ALA A 209 12.12 -2.21 11.15
N ARG A 210 13.26 -2.92 11.11
CA ARG A 210 13.40 -4.13 10.27
C ARG A 210 12.44 -5.25 10.69
N LYS A 211 12.21 -5.46 11.99
CA LYS A 211 11.24 -6.43 12.50
C LYS A 211 9.82 -6.05 12.08
N LEU A 212 9.43 -4.79 12.24
CA LEU A 212 8.13 -4.27 11.80
C LEU A 212 7.95 -4.43 10.28
N PHE A 213 8.96 -4.09 9.48
CA PHE A 213 8.91 -4.27 8.03
C PHE A 213 8.68 -5.74 7.64
N ARG A 214 9.39 -6.69 8.25
CA ARG A 214 9.14 -8.13 8.03
C ARG A 214 7.75 -8.55 8.47
N ALA A 215 7.27 -8.07 9.62
CA ALA A 215 5.94 -8.36 10.11
C ALA A 215 4.86 -7.87 9.14
N THR A 216 5.03 -6.69 8.53
CA THR A 216 4.09 -6.18 7.52
C THR A 216 4.05 -7.06 6.27
N LEU A 217 5.21 -7.56 5.80
CA LEU A 217 5.30 -8.47 4.65
C LEU A 217 4.58 -9.80 4.88
N ILE A 218 4.56 -10.29 6.11
CA ILE A 218 3.84 -11.54 6.48
C ILE A 218 2.36 -11.24 6.71
N HIS A 219 2.04 -10.12 7.37
CA HIS A 219 0.69 -9.74 7.76
C HIS A 219 -0.28 -9.72 6.58
N LEU A 220 0.05 -8.99 5.50
CA LEU A 220 -0.90 -8.79 4.41
C LEU A 220 -1.24 -10.11 3.68
N PRO A 221 -0.28 -10.94 3.24
CA PRO A 221 -0.59 -12.23 2.63
C PRO A 221 -1.41 -13.15 3.54
N VAL A 222 -1.11 -13.18 4.85
CA VAL A 222 -1.86 -14.00 5.81
C VAL A 222 -3.31 -13.50 5.92
N VAL A 223 -3.53 -12.20 6.07
CA VAL A 223 -4.89 -11.63 6.15
C VAL A 223 -5.65 -11.81 4.84
N MET A 224 -5.01 -11.62 3.69
CA MET A 224 -5.62 -11.86 2.37
C MET A 224 -5.98 -13.33 2.17
N THR A 225 -5.11 -14.25 2.58
CA THR A 225 -5.38 -15.70 2.49
C THR A 225 -6.52 -16.08 3.44
N ALA A 226 -6.56 -15.55 4.66
CA ALA A 226 -7.65 -15.78 5.60
C ALA A 226 -9.00 -15.28 5.04
N ALA A 227 -9.02 -14.11 4.41
CA ALA A 227 -10.21 -13.58 3.75
C ALA A 227 -10.68 -14.46 2.58
N LEU A 228 -9.75 -14.92 1.73
CA LEU A 228 -10.06 -15.79 0.60
C LEU A 228 -10.59 -17.16 1.06
N VAL A 229 -9.92 -17.78 2.03
CA VAL A 229 -10.29 -19.09 2.58
C VAL A 229 -11.63 -18.99 3.31
N GLY A 230 -11.82 -17.98 4.15
CA GLY A 230 -13.07 -17.78 4.89
C GLY A 230 -14.28 -17.60 3.97
N THR A 231 -14.14 -16.79 2.91
CA THR A 231 -15.23 -16.60 1.93
C THR A 231 -15.51 -17.85 1.10
N TYR A 232 -14.48 -18.61 0.71
CA TYR A 232 -14.65 -19.86 -0.03
C TYR A 232 -15.30 -20.98 0.80
N PHE A 233 -14.96 -21.11 2.08
CA PHE A 233 -15.60 -22.11 2.94
C PHE A 233 -17.08 -21.81 3.19
N CYS A 234 -17.46 -20.53 3.33
CA CYS A 234 -18.87 -20.14 3.47
C CYS A 234 -19.69 -20.35 2.20
N SER A 235 -19.11 -20.17 1.01
CA SER A 235 -19.81 -20.44 -0.25
C SER A 235 -20.09 -21.94 -0.44
N LEU A 236 -19.20 -22.83 0.03
CA LEU A 236 -19.39 -24.27 -0.03
C LEU A 236 -20.46 -24.80 0.94
N THR A 237 -20.64 -24.17 2.10
CA THR A 237 -21.58 -24.63 3.12
C THR A 237 -23.02 -24.14 2.91
N GLY A 238 -23.27 -23.35 1.85
CA GLY A 238 -24.62 -22.93 1.45
C GLY A 238 -25.36 -22.07 2.47
N GLN A 239 -24.65 -21.44 3.41
CA GLN A 239 -25.24 -20.48 4.34
C GLN A 239 -25.40 -19.12 3.64
N TYR A 240 -26.58 -18.92 3.05
CA TYR A 240 -27.05 -17.61 2.56
C TYR A 240 -27.93 -16.94 3.62
#